data_AF-A0A369B4N2-F1
#
_entry.id   AF-A0A369B4N2-F1
#
_cell.length_a   1.000
_cell.length_b   1.000
_cell.length_c   1.000
_cell.angle_alpha   90.00
_cell.angle_beta   90.00
_cell.angle_gamma   90.00
#
_symmetry.space_group_name_H-M   'P 1'
#
loop_
_entity.id
_entity.type
_entity.pdbx_description
1 polymer ?
#
loop_
_entity_poly.entity_id
_entity_poly.type
_entity_poly.pdbx_seq_one_letter_code
_entity_poly.pdbx_strand_id
1 'polypeptide(L)'
;MAVDQISGQKTIEQIIQDTANKSDKRNTGELGKSDFLNLLVTQLRYQDPLNPVEDKEFIAQMAQFTSLEQMQNMNSTLTQAQGFSLIGKTVTATVTDETTKAISTVEGSVTGVKMISGKVYVVVNERDVPIENISNVTDAANTLKPDLSQYVGLIGSKVTGFVYDSSTGSLVPVSGMVKSLKMGAYEDYFVMDGVEVDVSRIVTDTPSADPDFNKNYLNANKGKEVTLEVVDRSSNAKVKVKGILKDYSIGDDGKIKAVLDKVNVPVESMTDVSGTRRPSISTYTSLIDHQIKGSIYNGNMTNSVSISGIVKSVKSGLYEDYAIVDGIRAEIVELNGQSSSSDQNAIIDYLNQHQGESGEIDVIIRDSVSGQRVAVKGTLASYENVDGKLIAVINQVNLPVNDITDVLPKS
;
A
#
# COMPACT_ATOMS: atom_id res chain seq x y z
N MET A 1 -35.69 54.47 35.58
CA MET A 1 -35.33 53.65 34.41
C MET A 1 -34.37 52.58 34.91
N ALA A 2 -34.88 51.36 35.10
CA ALA A 2 -34.05 50.20 35.41
C ALA A 2 -33.70 49.51 34.09
N VAL A 3 -32.42 49.26 33.85
CA VAL A 3 -31.94 48.54 32.67
C VAL A 3 -31.95 47.04 32.96
N ASP A 4 -32.46 46.31 31.97
CA ASP A 4 -32.87 44.92 31.97
C ASP A 4 -31.68 43.94 32.04
N GLN A 5 -31.88 42.80 32.70
CA GLN A 5 -30.86 41.77 32.93
C GLN A 5 -30.56 40.97 31.65
N ILE A 6 -29.28 40.85 31.29
CA ILE A 6 -28.79 40.01 30.19
C ILE A 6 -28.86 38.53 30.63
N SER A 7 -29.95 37.85 30.26
CA SER A 7 -30.26 36.45 30.60
C SER A 7 -29.90 35.47 29.46
N GLY A 8 -28.61 35.37 29.10
CA GLY A 8 -28.22 34.59 27.91
C GLY A 8 -26.88 33.86 27.92
N GLN A 9 -26.05 33.96 28.96
CA GLN A 9 -24.76 33.25 29.00
C GLN A 9 -24.84 32.05 29.95
N LYS A 10 -24.74 30.84 29.37
CA LYS A 10 -24.56 29.59 30.12
C LYS A 10 -23.27 29.67 30.93
N THR A 11 -23.30 29.25 32.19
CA THR A 11 -22.08 29.14 33.01
C THR A 11 -21.21 27.98 32.51
N ILE A 12 -19.91 28.05 32.77
CA ILE A 12 -18.95 27.02 32.37
C ILE A 12 -19.33 25.64 32.97
N GLU A 13 -19.89 25.63 34.19
CA GLU A 13 -20.43 24.43 34.82
C GLU A 13 -21.58 23.79 34.04
N GLN A 14 -22.46 24.59 33.44
CA GLN A 14 -23.56 24.11 32.60
C GLN A 14 -23.06 23.54 31.25
N ILE A 15 -21.99 24.13 30.69
CA ILE A 15 -21.37 23.63 29.45
C ILE A 15 -20.66 22.30 29.69
N ILE A 16 -20.02 22.15 30.86
CA ILE A 16 -19.36 20.91 31.27
C ILE A 16 -20.38 19.79 31.52
N GLN A 17 -21.50 20.08 32.19
CA GLN A 17 -22.57 19.10 32.39
C GLN A 17 -23.28 18.70 31.07
N ASP A 18 -23.49 19.65 30.16
CA ASP A 18 -24.04 19.36 28.82
C ASP A 18 -23.09 18.50 27.96
N THR A 19 -21.78 18.58 28.21
CA THR A 19 -20.74 17.81 27.49
C THR A 19 -20.55 16.41 28.09
N ALA A 20 -20.59 16.29 29.43
CA ALA A 20 -20.52 15.01 30.14
C ALA A 20 -21.72 14.09 29.81
N ASN A 21 -22.92 14.66 29.72
CA ASN A 21 -24.15 13.91 29.40
C ASN A 21 -24.27 13.48 27.93
N LYS A 22 -23.33 13.88 27.06
CA LYS A 22 -23.28 13.50 25.63
C LYS A 22 -22.21 12.44 25.30
N SER A 23 -21.52 11.91 26.30
CA SER A 23 -20.36 11.04 26.15
C SER A 23 -20.66 9.58 25.75
N ASP A 24 -21.92 9.14 25.71
CA ASP A 24 -22.24 7.75 25.33
C ASP A 24 -22.15 7.46 23.81
N LYS A 25 -21.78 8.44 22.98
CA LYS A 25 -21.80 8.28 21.50
C LYS A 25 -20.59 8.82 20.71
N ARG A 26 -19.44 9.12 21.33
CA ARG A 26 -18.23 9.48 20.57
C ARG A 26 -17.00 8.76 21.09
N ASN A 27 -16.18 8.26 20.16
CA ASN A 27 -14.89 7.65 20.40
C ASN A 27 -13.91 8.78 20.81
N THR A 28 -13.55 8.86 22.09
CA THR A 28 -13.01 10.08 22.75
C THR A 28 -11.48 10.25 22.76
N GLY A 29 -10.68 9.40 22.10
CA GLY A 29 -9.21 9.45 22.26
C GLY A 29 -8.52 10.69 21.66
N GLU A 30 -8.77 11.02 20.39
CA GLU A 30 -8.04 12.11 19.70
C GLU A 30 -8.70 13.49 19.85
N LEU A 31 -10.02 13.54 20.01
CA LEU A 31 -10.78 14.80 19.98
C LEU A 31 -10.69 15.57 21.30
N GLY A 32 -10.64 14.86 22.45
CA GLY A 32 -10.56 15.49 23.78
C GLY A 32 -9.26 16.26 24.04
N LYS A 33 -8.14 15.80 23.47
CA LYS A 33 -6.82 16.45 23.59
C LYS A 33 -6.76 17.79 22.86
N SER A 34 -7.37 17.86 21.67
CA SER A 34 -7.39 19.08 20.86
C SER A 34 -8.28 20.16 21.48
N ASP A 35 -9.44 19.77 21.99
CA ASP A 35 -10.36 20.68 22.68
C ASP A 35 -9.78 21.18 24.02
N PHE A 36 -9.04 20.32 24.73
CA PHE A 36 -8.32 20.70 25.96
C PHE A 36 -7.14 21.65 25.69
N LEU A 37 -6.31 21.38 24.68
CA LEU A 37 -5.22 22.29 24.30
C LEU A 37 -5.75 23.66 23.85
N ASN A 38 -6.91 23.68 23.19
CA ASN A 38 -7.57 24.92 22.80
C ASN A 38 -8.11 25.69 24.01
N LEU A 39 -8.67 24.99 25.01
CA LEU A 39 -9.04 25.58 26.30
C LEU A 39 -7.82 26.13 27.07
N LEU A 40 -6.70 25.40 27.09
CA LEU A 40 -5.46 25.82 27.74
C LEU A 40 -4.85 27.08 27.09
N VAL A 41 -4.82 27.11 25.75
CA VAL A 41 -4.37 28.28 24.97
C VAL A 41 -5.32 29.47 25.18
N THR A 42 -6.62 29.21 25.28
CA THR A 42 -7.61 30.26 25.57
C THR A 42 -7.42 30.84 26.97
N GLN A 43 -7.16 30.01 27.97
CA GLN A 43 -6.88 30.47 29.34
C GLN A 43 -5.58 31.29 29.39
N LEU A 44 -4.50 30.86 28.74
CA LEU A 44 -3.25 31.63 28.65
C LEU A 44 -3.43 33.01 27.99
N ARG A 45 -4.40 33.17 27.09
CA ARG A 45 -4.73 34.45 26.43
C ARG A 45 -5.57 35.39 27.28
N TYR A 46 -6.28 34.88 28.30
CA TYR A 46 -7.25 35.64 29.10
C TYR A 46 -6.96 35.65 30.61
N GLN A 47 -5.81 35.13 31.06
CA GLN A 47 -5.40 35.19 32.47
C GLN A 47 -4.95 36.61 32.87
N ASP A 48 -5.45 37.07 34.03
CA ASP A 48 -4.96 38.25 34.72
C ASP A 48 -3.64 37.89 35.45
N PRO A 49 -2.53 38.62 35.21
CA PRO A 49 -1.20 38.30 35.74
C PRO A 49 -1.08 38.30 37.28
N LEU A 50 -2.11 38.71 38.03
CA LEU A 50 -2.05 38.83 39.49
C LEU A 50 -2.57 37.62 40.29
N ASN A 51 -3.14 36.57 39.69
CA ASN A 51 -3.58 35.36 40.43
C ASN A 51 -3.46 34.03 39.64
N PRO A 52 -2.27 33.38 39.62
CA PRO A 52 -2.00 32.25 38.73
C PRO A 52 -2.10 30.83 39.35
N VAL A 53 -2.99 30.53 40.32
CA VAL A 53 -2.77 29.35 41.21
C VAL A 53 -3.83 28.25 41.35
N GLU A 54 -4.99 28.27 40.68
CA GLU A 54 -5.96 27.14 40.81
C GLU A 54 -5.90 26.09 39.68
N ASP A 55 -5.24 26.36 38.54
CA ASP A 55 -5.29 25.46 37.37
C ASP A 55 -4.25 24.32 37.36
N LYS A 56 -3.25 24.34 38.26
CA LYS A 56 -2.11 23.41 38.20
C LYS A 56 -2.43 21.98 38.64
N GLU A 57 -3.30 21.82 39.64
CA GLU A 57 -3.62 20.50 40.21
C GLU A 57 -4.50 19.67 39.25
N PHE A 58 -5.41 20.33 38.54
CA PHE A 58 -6.21 19.71 37.48
C PHE A 58 -5.37 19.34 36.24
N ILE A 59 -4.45 20.22 35.82
CA ILE A 59 -3.49 19.93 34.74
C ILE A 59 -2.62 18.71 35.11
N ALA A 60 -2.17 18.61 36.36
CA ALA A 60 -1.40 17.46 36.84
C ALA A 60 -2.20 16.15 36.79
N GLN A 61 -3.47 16.16 37.22
CA GLN A 61 -4.34 14.99 37.15
C GLN A 61 -4.66 14.58 35.70
N MET A 62 -4.92 15.55 34.81
CA MET A 62 -5.16 15.27 33.39
C MET A 62 -3.91 14.75 32.67
N ALA A 63 -2.73 15.31 32.99
CA ALA A 63 -1.45 14.80 32.49
C ALA A 63 -1.18 13.36 32.96
N GLN A 64 -1.60 13.02 34.18
CA GLN A 64 -1.52 11.66 34.71
C GLN A 64 -2.45 10.71 33.94
N PHE A 65 -3.71 11.11 33.67
CA PHE A 65 -4.64 10.32 32.86
C PHE A 65 -4.17 10.16 31.41
N THR A 66 -3.66 11.23 30.79
CA THR A 66 -3.12 11.21 29.42
C THR A 66 -1.91 10.27 29.32
N SER A 67 -1.04 10.29 30.33
CA SER A 67 0.13 9.40 30.40
C SER A 67 -0.29 7.93 30.54
N LEU A 68 -1.32 7.65 31.35
CA LEU A 68 -1.86 6.29 31.50
C LEU A 68 -2.53 5.81 30.22
N GLU A 69 -3.31 6.65 29.55
CA GLU A 69 -3.92 6.34 28.25
C GLU A 69 -2.86 6.08 27.19
N GLN A 70 -1.82 6.92 27.12
CA GLN A 70 -0.70 6.71 26.21
C GLN A 70 0.05 5.41 26.52
N MET A 71 0.20 5.05 27.79
CA MET A 71 0.79 3.78 28.21
C MET A 71 -0.10 2.58 27.85
N GLN A 72 -1.42 2.69 27.98
CA GLN A 72 -2.37 1.67 27.52
C GLN A 72 -2.32 1.49 26.01
N ASN A 73 -2.26 2.60 25.25
CA ASN A 73 -2.10 2.58 23.79
C ASN A 73 -0.77 1.95 23.37
N MET A 74 0.32 2.25 24.08
CA MET A 74 1.63 1.64 23.85
C MET A 74 1.61 0.14 24.15
N ASN A 75 1.00 -0.27 25.26
CA ASN A 75 0.87 -1.68 25.62
C ASN A 75 0.01 -2.43 24.58
N SER A 76 -1.10 -1.83 24.15
CA SER A 76 -1.94 -2.38 23.07
C SER A 76 -1.14 -2.55 21.77
N THR A 77 -0.37 -1.53 21.38
CA THR A 77 0.51 -1.58 20.20
C THR A 77 1.57 -2.69 20.32
N LEU A 78 2.18 -2.85 21.49
CA LEU A 78 3.19 -3.87 21.74
C LEU A 78 2.61 -5.28 21.71
N THR A 79 1.47 -5.50 22.38
CA THR A 79 0.76 -6.78 22.34
C THR A 79 0.28 -7.10 20.92
N GLN A 80 -0.10 -6.08 20.14
CA GLN A 80 -0.49 -6.25 18.75
C GLN A 80 0.72 -6.67 17.89
N ALA A 81 1.88 -6.03 18.09
CA ALA A 81 3.13 -6.41 17.45
C ALA A 81 3.54 -7.86 17.78
N GLN A 82 3.34 -8.29 19.03
CA GLN A 82 3.52 -9.69 19.43
C GLN A 82 2.54 -10.61 18.69
N GLY A 83 1.27 -10.22 18.53
CA GLY A 83 0.31 -11.00 17.75
C GLY A 83 0.76 -11.17 16.31
N PHE A 84 1.30 -10.12 15.69
CA PHE A 84 1.76 -10.15 14.31
C PHE A 84 2.97 -11.04 14.11
N SER A 85 3.92 -11.05 15.04
CA SER A 85 5.08 -11.94 14.95
C SER A 85 4.71 -13.43 15.04
N LEU A 86 3.50 -13.75 15.50
CA LEU A 86 2.98 -15.11 15.54
C LEU A 86 2.33 -15.53 14.22
N ILE A 87 1.99 -14.61 13.32
CA ILE A 87 1.40 -14.95 12.02
C ILE A 87 2.37 -15.88 11.27
N GLY A 88 1.82 -16.96 10.73
CA GLY A 88 2.59 -18.00 10.04
C GLY A 88 3.32 -18.97 10.98
N LYS A 89 3.42 -18.70 12.28
CA LYS A 89 3.93 -19.66 13.27
C LYS A 89 2.83 -20.62 13.72
N THR A 90 3.23 -21.82 14.11
CA THR A 90 2.33 -22.78 14.77
C THR A 90 2.27 -22.43 16.24
N VAL A 91 1.07 -22.25 16.78
CA VAL A 91 0.86 -21.94 18.20
C VAL A 91 0.00 -22.99 18.86
N THR A 92 0.25 -23.22 20.14
CA THR A 92 -0.64 -23.98 21.02
C THR A 92 -1.23 -23.00 22.01
N ALA A 93 -2.55 -23.03 22.19
CA ALA A 93 -3.26 -22.13 23.09
C ALA A 93 -4.40 -22.83 23.82
N THR A 94 -4.73 -22.34 25.01
CA THR A 94 -5.88 -22.81 25.78
C THR A 94 -7.09 -21.91 25.53
N VAL A 95 -8.18 -22.49 25.03
CA VAL A 95 -9.43 -21.76 24.80
C VAL A 95 -10.51 -22.33 25.70
N THR A 96 -11.09 -21.46 26.50
CA THR A 96 -12.28 -21.75 27.30
C THR A 96 -13.51 -21.50 26.44
N ASP A 97 -14.29 -22.54 26.20
CA ASP A 97 -15.58 -22.41 25.52
C ASP A 97 -16.55 -21.61 26.41
N GLU A 98 -17.07 -20.49 25.89
CA GLU A 98 -17.90 -19.57 26.68
C GLU A 98 -19.21 -20.20 27.16
N THR A 99 -19.71 -21.19 26.42
CA THR A 99 -21.02 -21.86 26.63
C THR A 99 -20.89 -23.04 27.58
N THR A 100 -19.87 -23.88 27.39
CA THR A 100 -19.68 -25.11 28.18
C THR A 100 -18.70 -24.94 29.35
N LYS A 101 -17.97 -23.81 29.40
CA LYS A 101 -16.84 -23.57 30.32
C LYS A 101 -15.72 -24.63 30.23
N ALA A 102 -15.74 -25.48 29.21
CA ALA A 102 -14.72 -26.49 28.99
C ALA A 102 -13.43 -25.83 28.49
N ILE A 103 -12.30 -26.24 29.06
CA ILE A 103 -10.98 -25.82 28.60
C ILE A 103 -10.55 -26.79 27.49
N SER A 104 -10.28 -26.25 26.31
CA SER A 104 -9.81 -26.99 25.14
C SER A 104 -8.45 -26.45 24.68
N THR A 105 -7.61 -27.34 24.18
CA THR A 105 -6.35 -26.93 23.53
C THR A 105 -6.61 -26.73 22.05
N VAL A 106 -6.18 -25.58 21.52
CA VAL A 106 -6.18 -25.27 20.09
C VAL A 106 -4.73 -25.25 19.63
N GLU A 107 -4.41 -26.05 18.63
CA GLU A 107 -3.12 -26.07 17.97
C GLU A 107 -3.32 -25.81 16.47
N GLY A 108 -2.51 -24.92 15.91
CA GLY A 108 -2.57 -24.59 14.49
C GLY A 108 -1.71 -23.40 14.12
N SER A 109 -1.60 -23.13 12.82
CA SER A 109 -0.92 -21.94 12.33
C SER A 109 -1.78 -20.70 12.55
N VAL A 110 -1.15 -19.60 12.99
CA VAL A 110 -1.82 -18.32 13.10
C VAL A 110 -2.00 -17.72 11.71
N THR A 111 -3.25 -17.49 11.32
CA THR A 111 -3.61 -16.95 10.01
C THR A 111 -3.89 -15.44 10.02
N GLY A 112 -3.95 -14.81 11.19
CA GLY A 112 -4.18 -13.38 11.31
C GLY A 112 -4.28 -12.90 12.76
N VAL A 113 -4.40 -11.58 12.93
CA VAL A 113 -4.49 -10.90 14.22
C VAL A 113 -5.66 -9.92 14.19
N LYS A 114 -6.44 -9.89 15.27
CA LYS A 114 -7.62 -9.04 15.43
C LYS A 114 -7.54 -8.27 16.74
N MET A 115 -8.12 -7.08 16.73
CA MET A 115 -8.36 -6.27 17.93
C MET A 115 -9.84 -6.30 18.26
N ILE A 116 -10.22 -6.81 19.43
CA ILE A 116 -11.60 -6.83 19.91
C ILE A 116 -11.61 -6.22 21.31
N SER A 117 -12.32 -5.11 21.50
CA SER A 117 -12.46 -4.42 22.80
C SER A 117 -11.12 -4.11 23.49
N GLY A 118 -10.10 -3.71 22.73
CA GLY A 118 -8.76 -3.37 23.25
C GLY A 118 -7.86 -4.57 23.56
N LYS A 119 -8.37 -5.80 23.42
CA LYS A 119 -7.59 -7.03 23.55
C LYS A 119 -7.17 -7.58 22.18
N VAL A 120 -5.97 -8.15 22.14
CA VAL A 120 -5.38 -8.74 20.94
C VAL A 120 -5.75 -10.23 20.87
N TYR A 121 -6.27 -10.63 19.73
CA TYR A 121 -6.62 -12.01 19.40
C TYR A 121 -5.82 -12.46 18.18
N VAL A 122 -5.31 -13.69 18.20
CA VAL A 122 -4.77 -14.38 17.03
C VAL A 122 -5.84 -15.31 16.47
N VAL A 123 -5.87 -15.48 15.14
CA VAL A 123 -6.80 -16.38 14.47
C VAL A 123 -6.10 -17.71 14.22
N VAL A 124 -6.61 -18.78 14.83
CA VAL A 124 -6.07 -20.15 14.68
C VAL A 124 -7.24 -21.07 14.33
N ASN A 125 -7.18 -21.75 13.17
CA ASN A 125 -8.27 -22.59 12.67
C ASN A 125 -9.64 -21.88 12.70
N GLU A 126 -9.68 -20.63 12.22
CA GLU A 126 -10.88 -19.74 12.20
C GLU A 126 -11.42 -19.32 13.58
N ARG A 127 -10.75 -19.70 14.67
CA ARG A 127 -11.12 -19.32 16.03
C ARG A 127 -10.27 -18.15 16.52
N ASP A 128 -10.92 -17.18 17.15
CA ASP A 128 -10.26 -16.04 17.77
C ASP A 128 -9.74 -16.44 19.15
N VAL A 129 -8.41 -16.44 19.31
CA VAL A 129 -7.71 -16.89 20.52
C VAL A 129 -7.01 -15.69 21.15
N PRO A 130 -7.27 -15.36 22.43
CA PRO A 130 -6.54 -14.30 23.12
C PRO A 130 -5.04 -14.60 23.09
N ILE A 131 -4.22 -13.60 22.76
CA ILE A 131 -2.76 -13.77 22.73
C ILE A 131 -2.20 -14.21 24.10
N GLU A 132 -2.86 -13.79 25.19
CA GLU A 132 -2.56 -14.15 26.58
C GLU A 132 -2.70 -15.66 26.86
N ASN A 133 -3.44 -16.39 26.02
CA ASN A 133 -3.68 -17.81 26.19
C ASN A 133 -2.73 -18.70 25.37
N ILE A 134 -1.79 -18.11 24.63
CA ILE A 134 -0.81 -18.84 23.84
C ILE A 134 0.28 -19.38 24.78
N SER A 135 0.45 -20.70 24.79
CA SER A 135 1.38 -21.39 25.69
C SER A 135 2.67 -21.82 24.99
N ASN A 136 2.60 -22.17 23.69
CA ASN A 136 3.77 -22.53 22.89
C ASN A 136 3.71 -21.90 21.50
N VAL A 137 4.88 -21.58 20.97
CA VAL A 137 5.09 -21.04 19.62
C VAL A 137 6.20 -21.86 18.98
N THR A 138 5.97 -22.37 17.78
CA THR A 138 6.93 -23.12 16.98
C THR A 138 6.99 -22.52 15.59
N ASP A 139 8.19 -22.36 15.05
CA ASP A 139 8.37 -21.89 13.68
C ASP A 139 7.77 -22.90 12.71
N ALA A 140 6.91 -22.44 11.79
CA ALA A 140 6.46 -23.28 10.71
C ALA A 140 7.66 -23.64 9.82
N ALA A 141 7.78 -24.91 9.44
CA ALA A 141 8.85 -25.40 8.58
C ALA A 141 9.00 -24.51 7.34
N ASN A 142 10.23 -24.00 7.11
CA ASN A 142 10.70 -23.22 5.95
C ASN A 142 9.73 -23.21 4.76
N THR A 143 8.79 -22.27 4.76
CA THR A 143 7.95 -21.98 3.61
C THR A 143 8.31 -20.58 3.15
N LEU A 144 8.80 -20.48 1.91
CA LEU A 144 9.10 -19.24 1.18
C LEU A 144 7.82 -18.42 0.97
N LYS A 145 7.23 -17.89 2.05
CA LYS A 145 6.20 -16.85 2.00
C LYS A 145 6.87 -15.53 2.39
N PRO A 146 6.52 -14.40 1.74
CA PRO A 146 7.01 -13.09 2.15
C PRO A 146 6.69 -12.88 3.63
N ASP A 147 7.68 -12.41 4.38
CA ASP A 147 7.51 -12.17 5.81
C ASP A 147 6.55 -10.98 5.98
N LEU A 148 5.28 -11.28 6.28
CA LEU A 148 4.24 -10.31 6.58
C LEU A 148 4.68 -9.27 7.62
N SER A 149 5.65 -9.62 8.48
CA SER A 149 6.25 -8.72 9.46
C SER A 149 6.83 -7.45 8.82
N GLN A 150 7.31 -7.50 7.58
CA GLN A 150 7.89 -6.32 6.90
C GLN A 150 6.86 -5.24 6.57
N TYR A 151 5.58 -5.61 6.45
CA TYR A 151 4.50 -4.69 6.12
C TYR A 151 3.75 -4.16 7.35
N VAL A 152 4.12 -4.60 8.56
CA VAL A 152 3.44 -4.19 9.81
C VAL A 152 3.49 -2.68 10.01
N GLY A 153 4.61 -2.03 9.64
CA GLY A 153 4.77 -0.57 9.73
C GLY A 153 3.81 0.24 8.83
N LEU A 154 3.13 -0.43 7.89
CA LEU A 154 2.19 0.22 6.97
C LEU A 154 0.76 0.26 7.51
N ILE A 155 0.46 -0.43 8.60
CA ILE A 155 -0.87 -0.37 9.22
C ILE A 155 -1.12 1.05 9.73
N GLY A 156 -2.27 1.62 9.36
CA GLY A 156 -2.61 3.02 9.58
C GLY A 156 -2.08 3.99 8.52
N SER A 157 -1.18 3.54 7.64
CA SER A 157 -0.73 4.32 6.48
C SER A 157 -1.71 4.16 5.32
N LYS A 158 -1.78 5.19 4.46
CA LYS A 158 -2.55 5.10 3.22
C LYS A 158 -1.65 4.52 2.13
N VAL A 159 -2.03 3.37 1.60
CA VAL A 159 -1.30 2.59 0.60
C VAL A 159 -2.03 2.63 -0.73
N THR A 160 -1.28 2.60 -1.82
CA THR A 160 -1.77 2.36 -3.18
C THR A 160 -1.26 1.01 -3.65
N GLY A 161 -2.14 0.22 -4.25
CA GLY A 161 -1.80 -1.06 -4.87
C GLY A 161 -2.79 -1.40 -5.99
N PHE A 162 -2.83 -2.66 -6.42
CA PHE A 162 -3.74 -3.11 -7.47
C PHE A 162 -4.64 -4.23 -6.99
N VAL A 163 -5.92 -4.12 -7.33
CA VAL A 163 -6.79 -5.29 -7.41
C VAL A 163 -6.75 -5.82 -8.82
N TYR A 164 -6.82 -7.13 -8.98
CA TYR A 164 -6.71 -7.76 -10.30
C TYR A 164 -7.69 -8.91 -10.47
N ASP A 165 -7.99 -9.22 -11.73
CA ASP A 165 -8.73 -10.41 -12.12
C ASP A 165 -7.76 -11.35 -12.83
N SER A 166 -7.43 -12.48 -12.18
CA SER A 166 -6.46 -13.45 -12.69
C SER A 166 -6.89 -14.15 -13.98
N SER A 167 -8.19 -14.17 -14.30
CA SER A 167 -8.70 -14.79 -15.52
C SER A 167 -8.56 -13.90 -16.74
N THR A 168 -8.63 -12.58 -16.54
CA THR A 168 -8.54 -11.60 -17.63
C THR A 168 -7.19 -10.87 -17.69
N GLY A 169 -6.39 -10.94 -16.62
CA GLY A 169 -5.17 -10.13 -16.47
C GLY A 169 -5.44 -8.65 -16.20
N SER A 170 -6.69 -8.26 -15.97
CA SER A 170 -7.07 -6.86 -15.73
C SER A 170 -6.56 -6.40 -14.37
N LEU A 171 -5.97 -5.20 -14.33
CA LEU A 171 -5.45 -4.54 -13.13
C LEU A 171 -6.20 -3.22 -12.93
N VAL A 172 -6.64 -2.93 -11.71
CA VAL A 172 -7.25 -1.65 -11.34
C VAL A 172 -6.51 -1.08 -10.13
N PRO A 173 -5.92 0.13 -10.24
CA PRO A 173 -5.27 0.77 -9.11
C PRO A 173 -6.30 1.16 -8.04
N VAL A 174 -5.96 0.93 -6.78
CA VAL A 174 -6.78 1.29 -5.63
C VAL A 174 -5.91 1.90 -4.54
N SER A 175 -6.46 2.85 -3.79
CA SER A 175 -5.77 3.50 -2.69
C SER A 175 -6.68 3.62 -1.47
N GLY A 176 -6.15 3.41 -0.27
CA GLY A 176 -6.90 3.38 0.97
C GLY A 176 -6.01 3.22 2.19
N MET A 177 -6.57 3.30 3.38
CA MET A 177 -5.84 3.13 4.64
C MET A 177 -5.73 1.65 5.00
N VAL A 178 -4.52 1.16 5.23
CA VAL A 178 -4.31 -0.22 5.70
C VAL A 178 -4.85 -0.35 7.12
N LYS A 179 -5.80 -1.28 7.33
CA LYS A 179 -6.35 -1.60 8.65
C LYS A 179 -5.77 -2.86 9.25
N SER A 180 -5.47 -3.86 8.43
CA SER A 180 -4.87 -5.11 8.87
C SER A 180 -4.17 -5.81 7.71
N LEU A 181 -3.30 -6.74 8.06
CA LEU A 181 -2.70 -7.69 7.11
C LEU A 181 -3.44 -9.03 7.23
N LYS A 182 -3.63 -9.71 6.09
CA LYS A 182 -4.31 -11.00 6.01
C LYS A 182 -3.46 -11.95 5.20
N MET A 183 -3.11 -13.09 5.79
CA MET A 183 -2.47 -14.18 5.07
C MET A 183 -3.49 -14.86 4.16
N GLY A 184 -3.18 -15.00 2.88
CA GLY A 184 -3.99 -15.78 1.94
C GLY A 184 -3.32 -17.11 1.61
N ALA A 185 -4.09 -18.00 0.98
CA ALA A 185 -3.58 -19.31 0.55
C ALA A 185 -2.48 -19.19 -0.52
N TYR A 186 -2.55 -18.15 -1.35
CA TYR A 186 -1.66 -17.95 -2.51
C TYR A 186 -0.88 -16.65 -2.44
N GLU A 187 -1.50 -15.58 -1.96
CA GLU A 187 -0.91 -14.26 -1.81
C GLU A 187 -1.40 -13.64 -0.51
N ASP A 188 -0.65 -12.69 0.03
CA ASP A 188 -1.01 -11.99 1.26
C ASP A 188 -1.58 -10.61 0.94
N TYR A 189 -2.48 -10.11 1.79
CA TYR A 189 -3.28 -8.93 1.48
C TYR A 189 -3.18 -7.85 2.56
N PHE A 190 -3.09 -6.60 2.14
CA PHE A 190 -3.62 -5.48 2.90
C PHE A 190 -5.15 -5.57 2.91
N VAL A 191 -5.75 -5.44 4.09
CA VAL A 191 -7.17 -5.16 4.24
C VAL A 191 -7.30 -3.65 4.43
N MET A 192 -7.87 -2.98 3.44
CA MET A 192 -7.87 -1.53 3.34
C MET A 192 -9.27 -0.94 3.51
N ASP A 193 -9.32 0.20 4.20
CA ASP A 193 -10.51 1.03 4.36
C ASP A 193 -10.43 2.32 3.56
N GLY A 194 -11.58 2.90 3.24
CA GLY A 194 -11.66 4.16 2.51
C GLY A 194 -11.16 4.05 1.07
N VAL A 195 -11.32 2.88 0.45
CA VAL A 195 -10.90 2.63 -0.92
C VAL A 195 -11.90 3.23 -1.89
N GLU A 196 -11.49 4.29 -2.60
CA GLU A 196 -12.31 4.98 -3.59
C GLU A 196 -12.19 4.31 -4.96
N VAL A 197 -13.32 3.99 -5.59
CA VAL A 197 -13.37 3.29 -6.88
C VAL A 197 -14.47 3.83 -7.78
N ASP A 198 -14.19 3.85 -9.09
CA ASP A 198 -15.22 4.01 -10.12
C ASP A 198 -15.88 2.65 -10.37
N VAL A 199 -17.22 2.63 -10.36
CA VAL A 199 -18.01 1.41 -10.52
C VAL A 199 -18.56 1.34 -11.94
N SER A 200 -18.26 0.26 -12.66
CA SER A 200 -18.86 -0.04 -13.96
C SER A 200 -20.21 -0.72 -13.79
N ARG A 201 -20.33 -1.64 -12.84
CA ARG A 201 -21.55 -2.45 -12.65
C ARG A 201 -21.63 -3.01 -11.24
N ILE A 202 -22.85 -3.14 -10.72
CA ILE A 202 -23.13 -3.88 -9.48
C ILE A 202 -23.25 -5.36 -9.84
N VAL A 203 -22.48 -6.22 -9.17
CA VAL A 203 -22.51 -7.67 -9.40
C VAL A 203 -23.57 -8.28 -8.50
N THR A 204 -24.64 -8.78 -9.10
CA THR A 204 -25.71 -9.52 -8.41
C THR A 204 -26.03 -10.80 -9.19
N ASP A 205 -26.65 -11.77 -8.52
CA ASP A 205 -27.03 -13.05 -9.12
C ASP A 205 -28.19 -12.93 -10.11
N THR A 206 -29.00 -11.86 -9.98
CA THR A 206 -30.15 -11.59 -10.82
C THR A 206 -30.04 -10.21 -11.45
N PRO A 207 -29.83 -10.13 -12.78
CA PRO A 207 -29.83 -8.86 -13.50
C PRO A 207 -31.17 -8.15 -13.31
N SER A 208 -31.13 -6.85 -12.99
CA SER A 208 -32.33 -6.01 -12.89
C SER A 208 -32.42 -5.07 -14.09
N ALA A 209 -33.64 -4.88 -14.59
CA ALA A 209 -33.97 -3.89 -15.61
C ALA A 209 -34.53 -2.57 -15.02
N ASP A 210 -34.65 -2.48 -13.69
CA ASP A 210 -35.11 -1.27 -13.01
C ASP A 210 -34.10 -0.12 -13.22
N PRO A 211 -34.52 1.01 -13.82
CA PRO A 211 -33.65 2.18 -14.03
C PRO A 211 -33.05 2.73 -12.73
N ASP A 212 -33.77 2.60 -11.61
CA ASP A 212 -33.32 3.06 -10.29
C ASP A 212 -32.59 1.97 -9.48
N PHE A 213 -32.39 0.79 -10.07
CA PHE A 213 -31.79 -0.38 -9.40
C PHE A 213 -30.48 -0.03 -8.69
N ASN A 214 -29.57 0.65 -9.39
CA ASN A 214 -28.25 0.96 -8.84
C ASN A 214 -28.36 1.81 -7.58
N LYS A 215 -29.19 2.86 -7.61
CA LYS A 215 -29.41 3.76 -6.48
C LYS A 215 -30.08 3.03 -5.31
N ASN A 216 -31.12 2.24 -5.60
CA ASN A 216 -31.85 1.48 -4.59
C ASN A 216 -30.95 0.43 -3.92
N TYR A 217 -30.17 -0.30 -4.71
CA TYR A 217 -29.22 -1.28 -4.23
C TYR A 217 -28.15 -0.65 -3.34
N LEU A 218 -27.50 0.43 -3.79
CA LEU A 218 -26.43 1.07 -3.01
C LEU A 218 -26.97 1.69 -1.71
N ASN A 219 -28.17 2.26 -1.71
CA ASN A 219 -28.83 2.72 -0.49
C ASN A 219 -29.12 1.59 0.50
N ALA A 220 -29.66 0.47 0.03
CA ALA A 220 -30.03 -0.66 0.88
C ALA A 220 -28.82 -1.42 1.46
N ASN A 221 -27.64 -1.24 0.85
CA ASN A 221 -26.42 -1.97 1.18
C ASN A 221 -25.30 -1.10 1.79
N LYS A 222 -25.56 0.17 2.14
CA LYS A 222 -24.62 0.93 2.97
C LYS A 222 -24.34 0.19 4.28
N GLY A 223 -23.05 0.09 4.64
CA GLY A 223 -22.56 -0.66 5.79
C GLY A 223 -22.55 -2.18 5.63
N LYS A 224 -22.93 -2.72 4.47
CA LYS A 224 -22.95 -4.17 4.18
C LYS A 224 -21.88 -4.55 3.17
N GLU A 225 -21.52 -5.83 3.15
CA GLU A 225 -20.63 -6.38 2.14
C GLU A 225 -21.30 -6.40 0.77
N VAL A 226 -20.60 -5.91 -0.24
CA VAL A 226 -21.03 -5.87 -1.64
C VAL A 226 -19.92 -6.37 -2.55
N THR A 227 -20.29 -6.83 -3.74
CA THR A 227 -19.34 -7.10 -4.83
C THR A 227 -19.62 -6.14 -5.98
N LEU A 228 -18.62 -5.34 -6.34
CA LEU A 228 -18.72 -4.33 -7.39
C LEU A 228 -17.73 -4.64 -8.50
N GLU A 229 -18.13 -4.45 -9.75
CA GLU A 229 -17.22 -4.45 -10.89
C GLU A 229 -16.65 -3.03 -11.00
N VAL A 230 -15.44 -2.86 -10.49
CA VAL A 230 -14.71 -1.59 -10.53
C VAL A 230 -14.03 -1.44 -11.88
N VAL A 231 -13.84 -0.20 -12.32
CA VAL A 231 -13.24 0.11 -13.61
C VAL A 231 -12.18 1.18 -13.47
N ASP A 232 -11.02 0.95 -14.06
CA ASP A 232 -10.09 2.03 -14.36
C ASP A 232 -10.52 2.69 -15.67
N ARG A 233 -10.94 3.94 -15.60
CA ARG A 233 -11.46 4.68 -16.77
C ARG A 233 -10.37 5.01 -17.80
N SER A 234 -9.10 4.97 -17.42
CA SER A 234 -7.98 5.25 -18.32
C SER A 234 -7.64 4.06 -19.22
N SER A 235 -7.62 2.85 -18.65
CA SER A 235 -7.33 1.60 -19.35
C SER A 235 -8.58 0.83 -19.78
N ASN A 236 -9.76 1.20 -19.27
CA ASN A 236 -11.01 0.46 -19.36
C ASN A 236 -10.94 -0.95 -18.75
N ALA A 237 -9.92 -1.24 -17.93
CA ALA A 237 -9.76 -2.49 -17.20
C ALA A 237 -10.86 -2.63 -16.15
N LYS A 238 -11.40 -3.85 -15.98
CA LYS A 238 -12.50 -4.13 -15.04
C LYS A 238 -12.15 -5.28 -14.13
N VAL A 239 -12.41 -5.10 -12.84
CA VAL A 239 -12.10 -6.09 -11.81
C VAL A 239 -13.26 -6.20 -10.83
N LYS A 240 -13.58 -7.42 -10.38
CA LYS A 240 -14.57 -7.61 -9.31
C LYS A 240 -13.90 -7.41 -7.96
N VAL A 241 -14.43 -6.48 -7.17
CA VAL A 241 -13.92 -6.15 -5.85
C VAL A 241 -15.00 -6.40 -4.81
N LYS A 242 -14.62 -7.07 -3.73
CA LYS A 242 -15.46 -7.31 -2.57
C LYS A 242 -15.03 -6.39 -1.43
N GLY A 243 -16.00 -5.79 -0.76
CA GLY A 243 -15.76 -4.92 0.39
C GLY A 243 -17.07 -4.47 1.04
N ILE A 244 -16.98 -3.73 2.14
CA ILE A 244 -18.12 -3.11 2.80
C ILE A 244 -18.38 -1.75 2.15
N LEU A 245 -19.61 -1.51 1.67
CA LEU A 245 -19.97 -0.23 1.09
C LEU A 245 -20.07 0.85 2.18
N LYS A 246 -19.08 1.73 2.27
CA LYS A 246 -19.07 2.83 3.23
C LYS A 246 -19.93 3.99 2.74
N ASP A 247 -19.67 4.43 1.51
CA ASP A 247 -20.41 5.53 0.88
C ASP A 247 -20.40 5.40 -0.64
N TYR A 248 -21.22 6.21 -1.32
CA TYR A 248 -21.24 6.30 -2.77
C TYR A 248 -21.77 7.64 -3.26
N SER A 249 -21.45 8.00 -4.49
CA SER A 249 -22.06 9.10 -5.23
C SER A 249 -22.38 8.66 -6.65
N ILE A 250 -23.43 9.26 -7.22
CA ILE A 250 -23.84 9.06 -8.61
C ILE A 250 -23.80 10.43 -9.27
N GLY A 251 -22.98 10.59 -10.31
CA GLY A 251 -22.91 11.82 -11.10
C GLY A 251 -24.13 11.98 -12.00
N ASP A 252 -24.33 13.19 -12.52
CA ASP A 252 -25.42 13.49 -13.47
C ASP A 252 -25.31 12.66 -14.77
N ASP A 253 -24.11 12.16 -15.09
CA ASP A 253 -23.82 11.26 -16.20
C ASP A 253 -24.09 9.77 -15.88
N GLY A 254 -24.67 9.49 -14.71
CA GLY A 254 -24.96 8.14 -14.23
C GLY A 254 -23.73 7.35 -13.78
N LYS A 255 -22.52 7.95 -13.79
CA LYS A 255 -21.32 7.26 -13.28
C LYS A 255 -21.36 7.17 -11.77
N ILE A 256 -20.99 6.01 -11.28
CA ILE A 256 -21.02 5.69 -9.86
C ILE A 256 -19.60 5.71 -9.33
N LYS A 257 -19.39 6.43 -8.23
CA LYS A 257 -18.20 6.33 -7.37
C LYS A 257 -18.58 5.71 -6.06
N ALA A 258 -17.81 4.74 -5.57
CA ALA A 258 -18.03 4.09 -4.29
C ALA A 258 -16.79 4.20 -3.41
N VAL A 259 -17.03 4.27 -2.10
CA VAL A 259 -16.01 4.15 -1.06
C VAL A 259 -16.23 2.82 -0.35
N LEU A 260 -15.22 1.96 -0.38
CA LEU A 260 -15.26 0.62 0.18
C LEU A 260 -14.33 0.50 1.40
N ASP A 261 -14.83 -0.15 2.43
CA ASP A 261 -14.05 -0.61 3.58
C ASP A 261 -13.77 -2.12 3.47
N LYS A 262 -12.76 -2.63 4.18
CA LYS A 262 -12.33 -4.04 4.17
C LYS A 262 -12.06 -4.64 2.78
N VAL A 263 -11.47 -3.86 1.88
CA VAL A 263 -11.03 -4.36 0.56
C VAL A 263 -9.71 -5.10 0.71
N ASN A 264 -9.60 -6.31 0.15
CA ASN A 264 -8.34 -7.05 0.12
C ASN A 264 -7.51 -6.61 -1.09
N VAL A 265 -6.30 -6.13 -0.86
CA VAL A 265 -5.33 -5.67 -1.87
C VAL A 265 -4.02 -6.42 -1.65
N PRO A 266 -3.49 -7.16 -2.64
CA PRO A 266 -2.25 -7.93 -2.50
C PRO A 266 -1.09 -7.06 -2.02
N VAL A 267 -0.32 -7.52 -1.03
CA VAL A 267 0.81 -6.73 -0.47
C VAL A 267 1.92 -6.51 -1.48
N GLU A 268 2.14 -7.48 -2.37
CA GLU A 268 3.13 -7.40 -3.46
C GLU A 268 2.70 -6.43 -4.57
N SER A 269 1.42 -6.03 -4.62
CA SER A 269 0.94 -5.05 -5.59
C SER A 269 1.18 -3.60 -5.17
N MET A 270 1.76 -3.37 -3.99
CA MET A 270 1.99 -2.04 -3.44
C MET A 270 2.89 -1.20 -4.36
N THR A 271 2.42 -0.02 -4.72
CA THR A 271 3.17 0.94 -5.54
C THR A 271 3.54 2.21 -4.80
N ASP A 272 2.77 2.60 -3.79
CA ASP A 272 3.01 3.82 -3.03
C ASP A 272 2.45 3.73 -1.61
N VAL A 273 3.09 4.45 -0.68
CA VAL A 273 2.65 4.61 0.71
C VAL A 273 2.61 6.11 1.00
N SER A 274 1.42 6.71 0.98
CA SER A 274 1.26 8.07 1.50
C SER A 274 1.31 8.03 3.04
N GLY A 275 2.46 8.45 3.58
CA GLY A 275 2.77 8.43 5.02
C GLY A 275 4.27 8.28 5.29
N THR A 276 4.98 7.61 4.39
CA THR A 276 6.42 7.81 4.14
C THR A 276 6.53 8.58 2.83
N ARG A 277 7.28 9.67 2.79
CA ARG A 277 7.61 10.30 1.51
C ARG A 277 8.18 9.20 0.60
N ARG A 278 7.51 8.87 -0.53
CA ARG A 278 8.22 8.39 -1.72
C ARG A 278 9.47 9.26 -1.83
N PRO A 279 10.69 8.71 -1.90
CA PRO A 279 11.84 9.53 -2.16
C PRO A 279 11.49 10.35 -3.39
N SER A 280 11.35 11.66 -3.19
CA SER A 280 11.05 12.59 -4.29
C SER A 280 12.03 12.27 -5.41
N ILE A 281 11.67 12.43 -6.67
CA ILE A 281 12.61 12.24 -7.78
C ILE A 281 13.96 12.97 -7.53
N SER A 282 13.93 14.06 -6.74
CA SER A 282 15.10 14.76 -6.20
C SER A 282 16.11 13.91 -5.40
N THR A 283 15.70 12.75 -4.88
CA THR A 283 16.57 11.79 -4.18
C THR A 283 17.44 11.04 -5.20
N TYR A 284 16.91 10.79 -6.40
CA TYR A 284 17.58 10.07 -7.47
C TYR A 284 18.20 10.98 -8.54
N THR A 285 17.94 12.29 -8.51
CA THR A 285 18.68 13.25 -9.34
C THR A 285 20.19 13.21 -9.07
N SER A 286 20.60 12.72 -7.90
CA SER A 286 22.01 12.46 -7.58
C SER A 286 22.64 11.44 -8.52
N LEU A 287 21.88 10.51 -9.09
CA LEU A 287 22.35 9.49 -10.02
C LEU A 287 22.69 10.06 -11.40
N ILE A 288 22.19 11.25 -11.75
CA ILE A 288 22.41 11.85 -13.07
C ILE A 288 23.92 12.06 -13.31
N ASP A 289 24.35 11.68 -14.50
CA ASP A 289 25.74 11.61 -14.97
C ASP A 289 26.65 10.63 -14.20
N HIS A 290 26.11 9.76 -13.35
CA HIS A 290 26.88 8.66 -12.79
C HIS A 290 26.83 7.45 -13.72
N GLN A 291 27.95 6.72 -13.75
CA GLN A 291 27.97 5.38 -14.30
C GLN A 291 27.36 4.43 -13.27
N ILE A 292 26.48 3.55 -13.73
CA ILE A 292 25.81 2.57 -12.88
C ILE A 292 26.05 1.15 -13.39
N LYS A 293 25.80 0.19 -12.51
CA LYS A 293 25.52 -1.20 -12.89
C LYS A 293 24.14 -1.58 -12.36
N GLY A 294 23.44 -2.40 -13.12
CA GLY A 294 22.13 -2.90 -12.72
C GLY A 294 21.77 -4.16 -13.50
N SER A 295 20.59 -4.69 -13.22
CA SER A 295 20.07 -5.88 -13.91
C SER A 295 18.75 -5.56 -14.58
N ILE A 296 18.57 -5.99 -15.83
CA ILE A 296 17.25 -5.98 -16.48
C ILE A 296 16.72 -7.41 -16.46
N TYR A 297 15.49 -7.57 -15.98
CA TYR A 297 14.83 -8.87 -15.87
C TYR A 297 13.93 -9.16 -17.08
N ASN A 298 13.75 -10.45 -17.39
CA ASN A 298 12.70 -10.88 -18.30
C ASN A 298 11.31 -10.75 -17.62
N GLY A 299 10.23 -10.73 -18.40
CA GLY A 299 8.87 -10.50 -17.87
C GLY A 299 8.36 -11.47 -16.80
N ASN A 300 9.07 -12.59 -16.55
CA ASN A 300 8.77 -13.56 -15.48
C ASN A 300 9.72 -13.45 -14.28
N MET A 301 10.63 -12.46 -14.26
CA MET A 301 11.63 -12.18 -13.22
C MET A 301 12.58 -13.34 -12.86
N THR A 302 12.59 -14.42 -13.64
CA THR A 302 13.45 -15.59 -13.39
C THR A 302 14.84 -15.45 -14.00
N ASN A 303 14.99 -14.62 -15.03
CA ASN A 303 16.25 -14.41 -15.74
C ASN A 303 16.56 -12.92 -15.83
N SER A 304 17.85 -12.55 -15.66
CA SER A 304 18.32 -11.18 -15.80
C SER A 304 19.58 -11.08 -16.65
N VAL A 305 19.82 -9.88 -17.17
CA VAL A 305 21.06 -9.49 -17.84
C VAL A 305 21.65 -8.30 -17.10
N SER A 306 22.94 -8.40 -16.74
CA SER A 306 23.65 -7.29 -16.12
C SER A 306 23.97 -6.23 -17.18
N ILE A 307 23.67 -4.97 -16.87
CA ILE A 307 23.98 -3.83 -17.73
C ILE A 307 24.82 -2.80 -16.99
N SER A 308 25.55 -2.00 -17.78
CA SER A 308 26.24 -0.81 -17.29
C SER A 308 26.07 0.33 -18.29
N GLY A 309 25.88 1.54 -17.78
CA GLY A 309 25.71 2.73 -18.59
C GLY A 309 25.68 3.98 -17.72
N ILE A 310 25.41 5.12 -18.35
CA ILE A 310 25.37 6.44 -17.69
C ILE A 310 23.92 6.90 -17.59
N VAL A 311 23.49 7.27 -16.39
CA VAL A 311 22.15 7.81 -16.17
C VAL A 311 22.06 9.22 -16.75
N LYS A 312 21.18 9.43 -17.74
CA LYS A 312 20.92 10.74 -18.37
C LYS A 312 19.79 11.51 -17.73
N SER A 313 18.77 10.79 -17.28
CA SER A 313 17.66 11.38 -16.55
C SER A 313 17.03 10.32 -15.67
N VAL A 314 16.24 10.76 -14.70
CA VAL A 314 15.35 9.89 -13.94
C VAL A 314 13.94 10.32 -14.28
N LYS A 315 13.05 9.36 -14.50
CA LYS A 315 11.62 9.59 -14.75
C LYS A 315 10.82 8.81 -13.72
N SER A 316 9.78 9.44 -13.19
CA SER A 316 8.81 8.70 -12.38
C SER A 316 7.87 7.95 -13.29
N GLY A 317 7.76 6.64 -13.10
CA GLY A 317 6.81 5.79 -13.78
C GLY A 317 5.55 5.55 -12.95
N LEU A 318 4.53 4.97 -13.58
CA LEU A 318 3.27 4.61 -12.93
C LEU A 318 3.44 3.48 -11.88
N TYR A 319 4.44 2.61 -12.05
CA TYR A 319 4.68 1.42 -11.24
C TYR A 319 5.98 1.51 -10.43
N GLU A 320 7.03 2.07 -11.01
CA GLU A 320 8.35 2.28 -10.40
C GLU A 320 9.07 3.48 -11.04
N ASP A 321 10.07 4.04 -10.36
CA ASP A 321 10.91 5.10 -10.94
C ASP A 321 12.00 4.48 -11.81
N TYR A 322 12.29 5.10 -12.95
CA TYR A 322 13.24 4.62 -13.94
C TYR A 322 14.41 5.59 -14.10
N ALA A 323 15.63 5.05 -14.08
CA ALA A 323 16.79 5.71 -14.66
C ALA A 323 16.75 5.50 -16.18
N ILE A 324 16.90 6.60 -16.93
CA ILE A 324 17.12 6.57 -18.37
C ILE A 324 18.62 6.46 -18.61
N VAL A 325 19.06 5.31 -19.09
CA VAL A 325 20.47 4.94 -19.17
C VAL A 325 20.94 4.94 -20.61
N ASP A 326 22.05 5.64 -20.85
CA ASP A 326 22.76 5.64 -22.13
C ASP A 326 24.03 4.79 -22.07
N GLY A 327 24.48 4.33 -23.23
CA GLY A 327 25.80 3.69 -23.39
C GLY A 327 25.83 2.22 -22.99
N ILE A 328 24.69 1.53 -22.97
CA ILE A 328 24.64 0.10 -22.63
C ILE A 328 25.24 -0.69 -23.79
N ARG A 329 26.37 -1.34 -23.54
CA ARG A 329 27.05 -2.21 -24.52
C ARG A 329 26.60 -3.65 -24.32
N ALA A 330 25.95 -4.25 -25.31
CA ALA A 330 25.48 -5.63 -25.23
C ALA A 330 25.49 -6.38 -26.58
N GLU A 331 25.57 -7.71 -26.53
CA GLU A 331 25.45 -8.58 -27.71
C GLU A 331 23.99 -8.64 -28.17
N ILE A 332 23.73 -8.30 -29.44
CA ILE A 332 22.42 -8.43 -30.08
C ILE A 332 22.21 -9.87 -30.51
N VAL A 333 21.13 -10.48 -30.01
CA VAL A 333 20.69 -11.82 -30.44
C VAL A 333 19.48 -11.75 -31.36
N GLU A 334 18.61 -10.77 -31.14
CA GLU A 334 17.42 -10.55 -31.95
C GLU A 334 17.15 -9.05 -32.01
N LEU A 335 16.69 -8.58 -33.16
CA LEU A 335 16.30 -7.20 -33.36
C LEU A 335 14.98 -7.14 -34.13
N ASN A 336 13.96 -6.52 -33.53
CA ASN A 336 12.60 -6.41 -34.08
C ASN A 336 12.01 -7.75 -34.58
N GLY A 337 12.25 -8.84 -33.85
CA GLY A 337 11.75 -10.18 -34.23
C GLY A 337 12.65 -10.97 -35.19
N GLN A 338 13.79 -10.41 -35.63
CA GLN A 338 14.74 -11.08 -36.52
C GLN A 338 15.96 -11.59 -35.75
N SER A 339 16.26 -12.90 -35.82
CA SER A 339 17.37 -13.51 -35.07
C SER A 339 18.71 -13.36 -35.80
N SER A 340 19.77 -13.05 -35.05
CA SER A 340 21.13 -12.88 -35.58
C SER A 340 21.74 -14.17 -36.12
N SER A 341 21.20 -15.33 -35.73
CA SER A 341 21.65 -16.63 -36.21
C SER A 341 21.04 -17.04 -37.56
N SER A 342 19.90 -16.46 -37.95
CA SER A 342 19.18 -16.84 -39.18
C SER A 342 19.42 -15.87 -40.33
N ASP A 343 19.60 -14.57 -40.07
CA ASP A 343 19.81 -13.57 -41.12
C ASP A 343 20.63 -12.37 -40.62
N GLN A 344 21.94 -12.59 -40.41
CA GLN A 344 22.86 -11.56 -39.89
C GLN A 344 22.94 -10.35 -40.83
N ASN A 345 22.77 -10.54 -42.14
CA ASN A 345 22.78 -9.45 -43.12
C ASN A 345 21.54 -8.56 -42.99
N ALA A 346 20.35 -9.13 -42.77
CA ALA A 346 19.14 -8.35 -42.54
C ALA A 346 19.23 -7.48 -41.28
N ILE A 347 19.85 -7.99 -40.21
CA ILE A 347 20.10 -7.18 -39.00
C ILE A 347 21.11 -6.07 -39.29
N ILE A 348 22.21 -6.37 -39.98
CA ILE A 348 23.22 -5.36 -40.35
C ILE A 348 22.62 -4.27 -41.23
N ASP A 349 21.80 -4.64 -42.22
CA ASP A 349 21.11 -3.68 -43.09
C ASP A 349 20.16 -2.77 -42.31
N TYR A 350 19.40 -3.33 -41.36
CA TYR A 350 18.56 -2.54 -40.47
C TYR A 350 19.38 -1.59 -39.60
N LEU A 351 20.46 -2.10 -38.97
CA LEU A 351 21.35 -1.32 -38.13
C LEU A 351 22.00 -0.17 -38.92
N ASN A 352 22.41 -0.40 -40.17
CA ASN A 352 22.96 0.63 -41.05
C ASN A 352 21.95 1.71 -41.43
N GLN A 353 20.68 1.34 -41.62
CA GLN A 353 19.62 2.29 -41.98
C GLN A 353 19.20 3.17 -40.79
N HIS A 354 19.25 2.65 -39.56
CA HIS A 354 18.72 3.31 -38.38
C HIS A 354 19.81 3.77 -37.39
N GLN A 355 21.09 3.72 -37.78
CA GLN A 355 22.19 4.17 -36.95
C GLN A 355 22.10 5.69 -36.69
N GLY A 356 21.92 6.07 -35.43
CA GLY A 356 21.82 7.49 -35.04
C GLY A 356 20.43 8.11 -35.27
N GLU A 357 19.45 7.32 -35.71
CA GLU A 357 18.05 7.75 -35.73
C GLU A 357 17.43 7.68 -34.32
N SER A 358 16.50 8.57 -34.01
CA SER A 358 15.79 8.58 -32.71
C SER A 358 14.70 7.52 -32.59
N GLY A 359 14.73 6.48 -33.44
CA GLY A 359 13.75 5.39 -33.44
C GLY A 359 13.99 4.42 -32.28
N GLU A 360 12.91 4.07 -31.58
CA GLU A 360 12.93 3.02 -30.57
C GLU A 360 13.07 1.64 -31.25
N ILE A 361 13.99 0.82 -30.77
CA ILE A 361 14.24 -0.53 -31.26
C ILE A 361 13.94 -1.54 -30.16
N ASP A 362 13.38 -2.68 -30.56
CA ASP A 362 13.19 -3.85 -29.71
C ASP A 362 14.38 -4.80 -29.90
N VAL A 363 15.22 -4.93 -28.87
CA VAL A 363 16.45 -5.72 -28.92
C VAL A 363 16.41 -6.82 -27.89
N ILE A 364 16.72 -8.05 -28.27
CA ILE A 364 17.05 -9.09 -27.30
C ILE A 364 18.56 -9.08 -27.09
N ILE A 365 18.98 -8.61 -25.91
CA ILE A 365 20.37 -8.63 -25.49
C ILE A 365 20.70 -9.92 -24.75
N ARG A 366 21.96 -10.34 -24.81
CA ARG A 366 22.47 -11.51 -24.09
C ARG A 366 23.56 -11.15 -23.11
N ASP A 367 23.48 -11.74 -21.92
CA ASP A 367 24.56 -11.75 -20.95
C ASP A 367 25.67 -12.72 -21.40
N SER A 368 26.90 -12.21 -21.51
CA SER A 368 28.03 -12.96 -22.04
C SER A 368 28.51 -14.11 -21.14
N VAL A 369 28.14 -14.09 -19.86
CA VAL A 369 28.59 -15.07 -18.85
C VAL A 369 27.54 -16.16 -18.65
N SER A 370 26.28 -15.77 -18.44
CA SER A 370 25.17 -16.68 -18.15
C SER A 370 24.42 -17.16 -19.41
N GLY A 371 24.59 -16.48 -20.55
CA GLY A 371 23.88 -16.77 -21.78
C GLY A 371 22.39 -16.40 -21.76
N GLN A 372 21.93 -15.77 -20.68
CA GLN A 372 20.55 -15.32 -20.51
C GLN A 372 20.21 -14.22 -21.50
N ARG A 373 18.93 -14.18 -21.90
CA ARG A 373 18.42 -13.26 -22.92
C ARG A 373 17.29 -12.42 -22.36
N VAL A 374 17.35 -11.11 -22.58
CA VAL A 374 16.34 -10.16 -22.09
C VAL A 374 16.01 -9.16 -23.20
N ALA A 375 14.73 -8.85 -23.34
CA ALA A 375 14.26 -7.83 -24.26
C ALA A 375 14.48 -6.44 -23.66
N VAL A 376 15.03 -5.54 -24.44
CA VAL A 376 15.37 -4.17 -24.08
C VAL A 376 14.87 -3.25 -25.17
N LYS A 377 14.22 -2.16 -24.73
CA LYS A 377 13.81 -1.05 -25.57
C LYS A 377 14.75 0.12 -25.38
N GLY A 378 15.13 0.77 -26.47
CA GLY A 378 15.98 1.94 -26.46
C GLY A 378 16.26 2.43 -27.88
N THR A 379 17.24 3.31 -28.03
CA THR A 379 17.67 3.85 -29.33
C THR A 379 19.07 3.34 -29.67
N LEU A 380 19.30 2.96 -30.93
CA LEU A 380 20.61 2.52 -31.40
C LEU A 380 21.59 3.68 -31.50
N ALA A 381 22.67 3.65 -30.72
CA ALA A 381 23.73 4.66 -30.83
C ALA A 381 24.81 4.24 -31.83
N SER A 382 25.32 3.01 -31.71
CA SER A 382 26.31 2.44 -32.61
C SER A 382 26.31 0.91 -32.50
N TYR A 383 26.97 0.25 -33.44
CA TYR A 383 27.22 -1.18 -33.36
C TYR A 383 28.58 -1.51 -33.98
N GLU A 384 29.12 -2.66 -33.58
CA GLU A 384 30.36 -3.24 -34.11
C GLU A 384 30.22 -4.76 -34.23
N ASN A 385 30.98 -5.35 -35.15
CA ASN A 385 31.11 -6.80 -35.25
C ASN A 385 32.43 -7.22 -34.60
N VAL A 386 32.36 -7.96 -33.50
CA VAL A 386 33.52 -8.48 -32.77
C VAL A 386 33.45 -9.99 -32.80
N ASP A 387 34.40 -10.63 -33.48
CA ASP A 387 34.51 -12.09 -33.59
C ASP A 387 33.20 -12.79 -34.04
N GLY A 388 32.47 -12.15 -34.98
CA GLY A 388 31.21 -12.68 -35.52
C GLY A 388 29.97 -12.33 -34.69
N LYS A 389 30.13 -11.62 -33.56
CA LYS A 389 29.04 -11.15 -32.71
C LYS A 389 28.76 -9.67 -32.95
N LEU A 390 27.48 -9.35 -33.10
CA LEU A 390 27.02 -7.97 -33.20
C LEU A 390 26.91 -7.37 -31.80
N ILE A 391 27.82 -6.46 -31.45
CA ILE A 391 27.79 -5.71 -30.20
C ILE A 391 27.23 -4.34 -30.49
N ALA A 392 26.15 -3.96 -29.81
CA ALA A 392 25.53 -2.65 -29.96
C ALA A 392 25.65 -1.81 -28.70
N VAL A 393 25.68 -0.50 -28.90
CA VAL A 393 25.54 0.52 -27.88
C VAL A 393 24.11 1.04 -27.95
N ILE A 394 23.37 0.84 -26.86
CA ILE A 394 21.95 1.19 -26.76
C ILE A 394 21.82 2.36 -25.78
N ASN A 395 21.09 3.38 -26.20
CA ASN A 395 20.75 4.56 -25.42
C ASN A 395 19.28 4.56 -25.02
N GLN A 396 18.90 5.46 -24.12
CA GLN A 396 17.51 5.67 -23.68
C GLN A 396 16.84 4.41 -23.13
N VAL A 397 17.62 3.54 -22.48
CA VAL A 397 17.06 2.32 -21.87
C VAL A 397 16.47 2.65 -20.51
N ASN A 398 15.25 2.21 -20.27
CA ASN A 398 14.60 2.32 -18.97
C ASN A 398 15.13 1.23 -18.05
N LEU A 399 15.80 1.61 -16.94
CA LEU A 399 16.20 0.71 -15.88
C LEU A 399 15.48 1.12 -14.58
N PRO A 400 14.74 0.21 -13.93
CA PRO A 400 14.19 0.48 -12.60
C PRO A 400 15.28 0.92 -11.62
N VAL A 401 15.03 1.99 -10.88
CA VAL A 401 16.03 2.54 -9.93
C VAL A 401 16.36 1.53 -8.83
N ASN A 402 15.41 0.67 -8.46
CA ASN A 402 15.63 -0.41 -7.48
C ASN A 402 16.51 -1.56 -8.01
N ASP A 403 16.66 -1.67 -9.33
CA ASP A 403 17.50 -2.69 -9.97
C ASP A 403 18.95 -2.20 -10.20
N ILE A 404 19.26 -0.98 -9.76
CA ILE A 404 20.64 -0.46 -9.72
C ILE A 404 21.37 -1.13 -8.56
N THR A 405 22.39 -1.90 -8.89
CA THR A 405 23.19 -2.65 -7.92
C THR A 405 24.45 -1.93 -7.49
N ASP A 406 24.95 -1.00 -8.31
CA ASP A 406 26.17 -0.24 -8.02
C ASP A 406 26.14 1.14 -8.69
N VAL A 407 26.68 2.14 -8.00
CA VAL A 407 26.83 3.51 -8.50
C VAL A 407 28.31 3.86 -8.45
N LEU A 408 28.92 3.91 -9.63
CA LEU A 408 30.34 4.22 -9.77
C LEU A 408 30.55 5.74 -9.66
N PRO A 409 31.67 6.17 -9.05
CA PRO A 409 32.01 7.59 -8.95
C PRO A 409 32.14 8.22 -10.34
N LYS A 410 31.77 9.50 -10.47
CA LYS A 410 32.00 10.27 -11.70
C LYS A 410 33.49 10.23 -12.04
N SER A 411 33.83 9.69 -13.21
CA SER A 411 35.18 9.68 -13.77
C SER A 411 35.63 11.08 -14.16
#